data_AF-A0A7S9KTA9-F1
#
_entry.id   AF-A0A7S9KTA9-F1
#
_cell.length_a   1.000
_cell.length_b   1.000
_cell.length_c   1.000
_cell.angle_alpha   90.00
_cell.angle_beta   90.00
_cell.angle_gamma   90.00
#
_symmetry.space_group_name_H-M   'P 1'
#
loop_
_entity.id
_entity.type
_entity.pdbx_description
1 polymer ?
#
loop_
_entity_poly.entity_id
_entity_poly.type
_entity_poly.pdbx_seq_one_letter_code
_entity_poly.pdbx_strand_id
1 'polypeptide(L)'
;MINFAPARRPLGCIKTVFRQARQQRAAQRGLATVAETPATSKNAITARQRASHVKVEKFQVWPQIQSVRSTNPDPMPILRQQQITQLDPTGARTRLFSKDHADSAKVGDVLMVTTKAGEPFSGAFIQIRRRGVDTAILLRGQMMKIGVEMWFKIYSPSVTGIDIIWRRPKRARRARLTFMRKPSHDMGSVDHLVSAWKKERYALRSKSQQAVGKKVRK
;
A
#
# COMPACT_ATOMS: atom_id res chain seq x y z
N MET A 1 48.03 84.54 18.97
CA MET A 1 49.07 83.68 18.38
C MET A 1 48.54 82.25 18.38
N ILE A 2 48.16 81.74 17.21
CA ILE A 2 47.57 80.40 17.07
C ILE A 2 48.61 79.51 16.37
N ASN A 3 49.15 78.53 17.10
CA ASN A 3 49.95 77.45 16.52
C ASN A 3 49.00 76.35 16.01
N PHE A 4 48.82 76.26 14.70
CA PHE A 4 48.24 75.08 14.06
C PHE A 4 49.36 74.11 13.68
N ALA A 5 49.45 72.98 14.39
CA ALA A 5 50.20 71.83 13.90
C ALA A 5 49.32 71.04 12.91
N PRO A 6 49.69 70.89 11.63
CA PRO A 6 48.93 70.08 10.70
C PRO A 6 49.22 68.59 10.94
N ALA A 7 48.23 67.85 11.46
CA ALA A 7 48.25 66.40 11.48
C ALA A 7 48.18 65.88 10.03
N ARG A 8 49.35 65.55 9.45
CA ARG A 8 49.43 64.93 8.11
C ARG A 8 48.75 63.56 8.14
N ARG A 9 47.66 63.40 7.39
CA ARG A 9 46.98 62.11 7.18
C ARG A 9 47.55 61.43 5.93
N PRO A 10 47.90 60.13 5.96
CA PRO A 10 48.33 59.42 4.76
C PRO A 10 47.12 59.16 3.84
N LEU A 11 47.10 59.79 2.66
CA LEU A 11 46.08 59.62 1.61
C LEU A 11 46.22 58.30 0.82
N GLY A 12 46.89 57.29 1.40
CA GLY A 12 47.35 56.11 0.67
C GLY A 12 46.74 54.78 1.09
N CYS A 13 45.70 54.75 1.92
CA CYS A 13 45.14 53.50 2.43
C CYS A 13 43.63 53.42 2.21
N ILE A 14 43.23 52.85 1.07
CA ILE A 14 41.83 52.54 0.74
C ILE A 14 41.16 51.70 1.87
N LYS A 15 41.94 50.91 2.61
CA LYS A 15 41.45 50.12 3.76
C LYS A 15 40.90 50.98 4.91
N THR A 16 41.43 52.18 5.16
CA THR A 16 40.93 53.06 6.25
C THR A 16 39.62 53.73 5.85
N VAL A 17 39.46 54.09 4.57
CA VAL A 17 38.21 54.59 3.98
C VAL A 17 37.09 53.55 4.10
N PHE A 18 37.35 52.29 3.75
CA PHE A 18 36.35 51.22 3.89
C PHE A 18 35.98 50.94 5.36
N ARG A 19 36.91 51.13 6.30
CA ARG A 19 36.65 50.95 7.73
C ARG A 19 35.75 52.06 8.29
N GLN A 20 35.96 53.31 7.87
CA GLN A 20 35.05 54.42 8.20
C GLN A 20 33.67 54.25 7.56
N ALA A 21 33.59 53.81 6.31
CA ALA A 21 32.30 53.55 5.64
C ALA A 21 31.49 52.46 6.34
N ARG A 22 32.14 51.44 6.93
CA ARG A 22 31.46 50.44 7.77
C ARG A 22 30.97 51.00 9.10
N GLN A 23 31.75 51.86 9.76
CA GLN A 23 31.35 52.46 11.03
C GLN A 23 30.19 53.46 10.87
N GLN A 24 30.11 54.17 9.73
CA GLN A 24 28.98 55.05 9.43
C GLN A 24 27.65 54.29 9.21
N ARG A 25 27.69 53.04 8.71
CA ARG A 25 26.48 52.20 8.58
C ARG A 25 25.90 51.73 9.91
N ALA A 26 26.67 51.73 11.01
CA ALA A 26 26.19 51.30 12.32
C ALA A 26 25.38 52.37 13.07
N ALA A 27 25.48 53.64 12.67
CA ALA A 27 24.88 54.78 13.37
C ALA A 27 23.68 55.44 12.66
N GLN A 28 23.10 54.78 11.64
CA GLN A 28 21.80 55.19 11.11
C GLN A 28 20.74 54.21 11.59
N ARG A 29 20.15 54.51 12.75
CA ARG A 29 18.81 54.03 13.08
C ARG A 29 17.85 54.66 12.08
N GLY A 30 17.65 54.02 10.94
CA GLY A 30 16.56 54.34 10.03
C GLY A 30 15.24 53.97 10.70
N LEU A 31 14.30 54.90 10.74
CA LEU A 31 12.91 54.58 11.06
C LEU A 31 12.41 53.63 9.98
N ALA A 32 12.22 52.36 10.33
CA ALA A 32 11.53 51.42 9.46
C ALA A 32 10.05 51.79 9.47
N THR A 33 9.64 52.71 8.58
CA THR A 33 8.25 52.78 8.19
C THR A 33 7.91 51.45 7.52
N VAL A 34 6.87 50.78 8.00
CA VAL A 34 6.24 49.67 7.29
C VAL A 34 5.75 50.25 5.98
N ALA A 35 6.55 50.11 4.92
CA ALA A 35 6.03 50.23 3.58
C ALA A 35 5.12 49.02 3.43
N GLU A 36 3.80 49.25 3.51
CA GLU A 36 2.83 48.30 3.01
C GLU A 36 3.25 48.01 1.57
N THR A 37 3.84 46.83 1.36
CA THR A 37 4.05 46.34 0.01
C THR A 37 2.65 46.30 -0.60
N PRO A 38 2.36 47.08 -1.66
CA PRO A 38 1.05 47.05 -2.28
C PRO A 38 0.81 45.58 -2.60
N ALA A 39 -0.29 45.04 -2.08
CA ALA A 39 -0.63 43.64 -2.16
C ALA A 39 -0.29 43.19 -3.57
N THR A 40 0.76 42.37 -3.71
CA THR A 40 1.22 41.93 -5.01
C THR A 40 0.05 41.19 -5.61
N SER A 41 -0.74 41.89 -6.44
CA SER A 41 -1.86 41.27 -7.12
C SER A 41 -1.19 40.15 -7.87
N LYS A 42 -1.59 38.91 -7.62
CA LYS A 42 -0.96 37.72 -8.18
C LYS A 42 -1.06 37.67 -9.72
N ASN A 43 -1.60 38.73 -10.33
CA ASN A 43 -1.92 38.89 -11.74
C ASN A 43 -1.29 40.17 -12.35
N ALA A 44 -0.08 40.57 -11.94
CA ALA A 44 0.62 41.68 -12.58
C ALA A 44 1.21 41.26 -13.94
N ILE A 45 0.35 41.14 -14.97
CA ILE A 45 0.75 40.85 -16.34
C ILE A 45 1.47 42.08 -16.92
N THR A 46 2.71 41.91 -17.37
CA THR A 46 3.54 42.97 -17.98
C THR A 46 2.95 43.47 -19.31
N ALA A 47 3.29 44.70 -19.72
CA ALA A 47 2.83 45.26 -21.00
C ALA A 47 3.19 44.38 -22.21
N ARG A 48 4.36 43.73 -22.17
CA ARG A 48 4.80 42.77 -23.18
C ARG A 48 3.90 41.53 -23.25
N GLN A 49 3.54 40.98 -22.08
CA GLN A 49 2.62 39.84 -21.98
C GLN A 49 1.21 40.21 -22.45
N ARG A 50 0.73 41.44 -22.19
CA ARG A 50 -0.55 41.93 -22.76
C ARG A 50 -0.51 41.98 -24.28
N ALA A 51 0.56 42.53 -24.85
CA ALA A 51 0.72 42.59 -26.32
C ALA A 51 0.77 41.19 -26.97
N SER A 52 1.31 40.17 -26.29
CA SER A 52 1.22 38.78 -26.76
C SER A 52 -0.18 38.20 -26.63
N HIS A 53 -0.91 38.48 -25.54
CA HIS A 53 -2.29 38.03 -25.36
C HIS A 53 -3.20 38.57 -26.46
N VAL A 54 -3.10 39.86 -26.79
CA VAL A 54 -3.86 40.49 -27.90
C VAL A 54 -3.58 39.85 -29.26
N LYS A 55 -2.38 39.31 -29.48
CA LYS A 55 -2.07 38.54 -30.70
C LYS A 55 -2.72 37.16 -30.69
N VAL A 56 -2.70 36.48 -29.55
CA VAL A 56 -3.27 35.13 -29.37
C VAL A 56 -4.81 35.15 -29.41
N GLU A 57 -5.44 36.21 -28.90
CA GLU A 57 -6.91 36.42 -28.92
C GLU A 57 -7.51 36.44 -30.33
N LYS A 58 -6.70 36.75 -31.35
CA LYS A 58 -7.13 36.75 -32.76
C LYS A 58 -7.26 35.34 -33.34
N PHE A 59 -6.77 34.31 -32.65
CA PHE A 59 -6.85 32.92 -33.08
C PHE A 59 -7.98 32.20 -32.36
N GLN A 60 -8.83 31.49 -33.11
CA GLN A 60 -9.81 30.58 -32.54
C GLN A 60 -9.10 29.36 -31.96
N VAL A 61 -8.86 29.36 -30.64
CA VAL A 61 -8.32 28.20 -29.92
C VAL A 61 -9.47 27.27 -29.57
N TRP A 62 -9.61 26.17 -30.31
CA TRP A 62 -10.58 25.13 -29.96
C TRP A 62 -10.21 24.49 -28.62
N PRO A 63 -11.18 24.27 -27.72
CA PRO A 63 -10.90 23.66 -26.43
C PRO A 63 -10.39 22.23 -26.65
N GLN A 64 -9.39 21.83 -25.85
CA GLN A 64 -8.98 20.43 -25.81
C GLN A 64 -10.16 19.56 -25.35
N ILE A 65 -10.30 18.39 -25.96
CA ILE A 65 -11.25 17.37 -25.50
C ILE A 65 -10.91 17.03 -24.05
N GLN A 66 -11.94 16.88 -23.21
CA GLN A 66 -11.76 16.53 -21.80
C GLN A 66 -10.95 15.23 -21.68
N SER A 67 -9.79 15.29 -21.02
CA SER A 67 -8.95 14.11 -20.82
C SER A 67 -9.55 13.19 -19.76
N VAL A 68 -9.47 11.87 -19.94
CA VAL A 68 -9.94 10.89 -18.92
C VAL A 68 -9.30 11.11 -17.56
N ARG A 69 -8.05 11.62 -17.54
CA ARG A 69 -7.31 11.95 -16.32
C ARG A 69 -7.95 13.07 -15.49
N SER A 70 -8.70 13.99 -16.10
CA SER A 70 -9.41 15.04 -15.35
C SER A 70 -10.57 14.46 -14.53
N THR A 71 -11.21 13.42 -15.05
CA THR A 71 -12.33 12.72 -14.38
C THR A 71 -11.84 11.64 -13.42
N ASN A 72 -10.79 10.90 -13.80
CA ASN A 72 -10.23 9.82 -13.01
C ASN A 72 -8.69 9.90 -12.96
N PRO A 73 -8.12 10.60 -11.95
CA PRO A 73 -6.69 10.75 -11.82
C PRO A 73 -5.91 9.44 -11.56
N ASP A 74 -6.52 8.46 -10.87
CA ASP A 74 -5.94 7.13 -10.63
C ASP A 74 -6.94 6.00 -10.94
N PRO A 75 -6.82 5.35 -12.11
CA PRO A 75 -7.70 4.25 -12.49
C PRO A 75 -7.36 2.92 -11.80
N MET A 76 -6.21 2.81 -11.12
CA MET A 76 -5.70 1.53 -10.63
C MET A 76 -6.60 0.85 -9.57
N PRO A 77 -7.20 1.55 -8.59
CA PRO A 77 -8.09 0.93 -7.62
C PRO A 77 -9.34 0.34 -8.28
N ILE A 78 -9.92 1.07 -9.23
CA ILE A 78 -11.10 0.65 -9.98
C ILE A 78 -10.79 -0.60 -10.80
N LEU A 79 -9.65 -0.60 -11.52
CA LEU A 79 -9.18 -1.74 -12.30
C LEU A 79 -8.98 -2.97 -11.41
N ARG A 80 -8.28 -2.82 -10.28
CA ARG A 80 -8.07 -3.93 -9.34
C ARG A 80 -9.39 -4.49 -8.80
N GLN A 81 -10.35 -3.63 -8.50
CA GLN A 81 -11.67 -4.05 -8.03
C GLN A 81 -12.42 -4.81 -9.11
N GLN A 82 -12.41 -4.33 -10.36
CA GLN A 82 -13.01 -5.01 -11.51
C GLN A 82 -12.44 -6.42 -11.69
N GLN A 83 -11.11 -6.56 -11.61
CA GLN A 83 -10.45 -7.86 -11.71
C GLN A 83 -10.80 -8.80 -10.54
N ILE A 84 -10.88 -8.30 -9.30
CA ILE A 84 -11.31 -9.10 -8.15
C ILE A 84 -12.75 -9.57 -8.34
N THR A 85 -13.66 -8.68 -8.73
CA THR A 85 -15.07 -9.02 -8.99
C THR A 85 -15.21 -10.06 -10.09
N GLN A 86 -14.38 -9.98 -11.15
CA GLN A 86 -14.37 -10.97 -12.22
C GLN A 86 -13.85 -12.35 -11.75
N LEU A 87 -12.79 -12.37 -10.94
CA LEU A 87 -12.14 -13.61 -10.50
C LEU A 87 -12.81 -14.27 -9.28
N ASP A 88 -13.51 -13.49 -8.44
CA ASP A 88 -14.25 -13.95 -7.27
C ASP A 88 -15.67 -13.32 -7.26
N PRO A 89 -16.56 -13.76 -8.17
CA PRO A 89 -17.91 -13.19 -8.28
C PRO A 89 -18.74 -13.41 -7.01
N THR A 90 -18.46 -14.48 -6.26
CA THR A 90 -19.12 -14.79 -4.98
C THR A 90 -18.60 -13.96 -3.81
N GLY A 91 -17.42 -13.35 -3.94
CA GLY A 91 -16.70 -12.72 -2.83
C GLY A 91 -16.25 -13.70 -1.74
N ALA A 92 -16.40 -15.02 -1.93
CA ALA A 92 -16.11 -16.02 -0.90
C ALA A 92 -14.63 -16.07 -0.53
N ARG A 93 -13.74 -15.94 -1.53
CA ARG A 93 -12.28 -15.95 -1.31
C ARG A 93 -11.83 -14.66 -0.63
N THR A 94 -12.41 -13.55 -1.07
CA THR A 94 -12.19 -12.22 -0.47
C THR A 94 -12.60 -12.23 1.01
N ARG A 95 -13.78 -12.78 1.32
CA ARG A 95 -14.30 -12.94 2.69
C ARG A 95 -13.40 -13.85 3.52
N LEU A 96 -13.01 -15.01 2.98
CA LEU A 96 -12.15 -16.01 3.63
C LEU A 96 -10.82 -15.42 4.10
N PHE A 97 -10.26 -14.49 3.33
CA PHE A 97 -9.01 -13.81 3.69
C PHE A 97 -9.22 -12.36 4.08
N SER A 98 -10.40 -11.91 4.49
CA SER A 98 -10.61 -10.55 5.00
C SER A 98 -9.86 -10.32 6.32
N LYS A 99 -9.56 -9.07 6.67
CA LYS A 99 -9.02 -8.76 8.01
C LYS A 99 -10.13 -8.66 9.05
N ASP A 100 -11.28 -8.16 8.62
CA ASP A 100 -12.36 -7.66 9.47
C ASP A 100 -13.21 -8.81 10.03
N HIS A 101 -13.37 -9.90 9.28
CA HIS A 101 -14.17 -11.03 9.75
C HIS A 101 -13.39 -11.93 10.72
N ALA A 102 -14.05 -12.32 11.82
CA ALA A 102 -13.52 -13.28 12.78
C ALA A 102 -13.29 -14.66 12.14
N ASP A 103 -14.24 -15.09 11.30
CA ASP A 103 -14.22 -16.41 10.63
C ASP A 103 -13.20 -16.52 9.50
N SER A 104 -12.53 -15.44 9.13
CA SER A 104 -11.46 -15.50 8.12
C SER A 104 -10.31 -16.41 8.55
N ALA A 105 -9.60 -16.95 7.57
CA ALA A 105 -8.38 -17.74 7.79
C ALA A 105 -7.29 -16.86 8.42
N LYS A 106 -6.74 -17.29 9.55
CA LYS A 106 -5.68 -16.59 10.26
C LYS A 106 -4.37 -17.36 10.17
N VAL A 107 -3.28 -16.62 10.23
CA VAL A 107 -1.94 -17.21 10.18
C VAL A 107 -1.75 -18.18 11.35
N GLY A 108 -1.29 -19.40 11.03
CA GLY A 108 -1.18 -20.53 11.95
C GLY A 108 -2.31 -21.56 11.83
N ASP A 109 -3.38 -21.27 11.08
CA ASP A 109 -4.39 -22.27 10.72
C ASP A 109 -3.81 -23.26 9.70
N VAL A 110 -4.41 -24.45 9.57
CA VAL A 110 -4.08 -25.40 8.51
C VAL A 110 -5.11 -25.29 7.41
N LEU A 111 -4.63 -25.03 6.20
CA LEU A 111 -5.45 -24.86 5.01
C LEU A 111 -5.22 -26.00 4.04
N MET A 112 -6.28 -26.42 3.36
CA MET A 112 -6.24 -27.27 2.18
C MET A 112 -6.51 -26.41 0.95
N VAL A 113 -5.61 -26.45 -0.02
CA VAL A 113 -5.79 -25.79 -1.31
C VAL A 113 -6.01 -26.85 -2.37
N THR A 114 -7.20 -26.88 -2.94
CA THR A 114 -7.53 -27.75 -4.07
C THR A 114 -7.26 -27.01 -5.36
N THR A 115 -6.34 -27.53 -6.17
CA THR A 115 -6.06 -27.03 -7.53
C THR A 115 -6.91 -27.76 -8.57
N LYS A 116 -7.04 -27.18 -9.76
CA LYS A 116 -7.73 -27.82 -10.91
C LYS A 116 -7.02 -29.09 -11.37
N ALA A 117 -5.70 -29.11 -11.25
CA ALA A 117 -4.85 -30.23 -11.61
C ALA A 117 -4.01 -30.64 -10.40
N GLY A 118 -3.90 -31.95 -10.17
CA GLY A 118 -3.05 -32.52 -9.13
C GLY A 118 -3.75 -32.75 -7.79
N GLU A 119 -2.95 -33.21 -6.83
CA GLU A 119 -3.39 -33.49 -5.47
C GLU A 119 -3.56 -32.19 -4.66
N PRO A 120 -4.60 -32.05 -3.81
CA PRO A 120 -4.75 -30.88 -2.96
C PRO A 120 -3.58 -30.74 -1.99
N PHE A 121 -3.02 -29.54 -1.92
CA PHE A 121 -1.92 -29.24 -1.01
C PHE A 121 -2.46 -28.81 0.35
N SER A 122 -2.06 -29.51 1.42
CA SER A 122 -2.44 -29.20 2.79
C SER A 122 -1.22 -28.74 3.60
N GLY A 123 -1.36 -27.65 4.34
CA GLY A 123 -0.25 -27.12 5.11
C GLY A 123 -0.62 -26.04 6.11
N ALA A 124 0.30 -25.81 7.05
CA ALA A 124 0.25 -24.71 7.98
C ALA A 124 0.40 -23.37 7.26
N PHE A 125 -0.50 -22.44 7.56
CA PHE A 125 -0.53 -21.11 6.97
C PHE A 125 0.50 -20.19 7.63
N ILE A 126 1.62 -19.95 6.95
CA ILE A 126 2.76 -19.19 7.48
C ILE A 126 2.58 -17.67 7.32
N GLN A 127 2.07 -17.24 6.16
CA GLN A 127 2.04 -15.83 5.80
C GLN A 127 1.04 -15.55 4.68
N ILE A 128 0.44 -14.35 4.71
CA ILE A 128 -0.29 -13.76 3.58
C ILE A 128 0.43 -12.51 3.03
N ARG A 129 0.45 -12.36 1.71
CA ARG A 129 0.86 -11.15 0.99
C ARG A 129 -0.38 -10.53 0.37
N ARG A 130 -0.78 -9.35 0.82
CA ARG A 130 -1.96 -8.63 0.30
C ARG A 130 -1.51 -7.62 -0.75
N ARG A 131 -1.81 -7.88 -2.02
CA ARG A 131 -1.40 -7.04 -3.17
C ARG A 131 -2.55 -6.95 -4.19
N GLY A 132 -3.76 -6.65 -3.72
CA GLY A 132 -4.95 -6.64 -4.58
C GLY A 132 -5.24 -8.03 -5.16
N VAL A 133 -5.35 -8.12 -6.49
CA VAL A 133 -5.56 -9.37 -7.25
C VAL A 133 -4.41 -10.36 -7.05
N ASP A 134 -3.21 -9.87 -6.76
CA ASP A 134 -2.02 -10.70 -6.57
C ASP A 134 -1.87 -11.25 -5.15
N THR A 135 -2.95 -11.21 -4.36
CA THR A 135 -2.94 -11.70 -2.98
C THR A 135 -2.58 -13.19 -2.95
N ALA A 136 -1.60 -13.51 -2.11
CA ALA A 136 -1.00 -14.83 -2.06
C ALA A 136 -0.86 -15.33 -0.63
N ILE A 137 -1.04 -16.62 -0.42
CA ILE A 137 -0.82 -17.31 0.85
C ILE A 137 0.37 -18.26 0.73
N LEU A 138 1.17 -18.35 1.79
CA LEU A 138 2.26 -19.30 1.92
C LEU A 138 1.83 -20.41 2.85
N LEU A 139 1.80 -21.62 2.33
CA LEU A 139 1.53 -22.84 3.08
C LEU A 139 2.82 -23.65 3.22
N ARG A 140 3.02 -24.23 4.40
CA ARG A 140 4.10 -25.18 4.67
C ARG A 140 3.49 -26.52 5.04
N GLY A 141 3.90 -27.57 4.34
CA GLY A 141 3.57 -28.95 4.66
C GLY A 141 4.84 -29.79 4.71
N GLN A 142 4.67 -31.08 4.96
CA GLN A 142 5.69 -32.08 4.72
C GLN A 142 5.18 -33.08 3.70
N MET A 143 5.97 -33.34 2.67
CA MET A 143 5.77 -34.48 1.79
C MET A 143 6.77 -35.55 2.22
N MET A 144 6.25 -36.68 2.70
CA MET A 144 7.07 -37.73 3.32
C MET A 144 7.89 -37.18 4.49
N LYS A 145 9.21 -36.97 4.30
CA LYS A 145 10.12 -36.43 5.32
C LYS A 145 10.71 -35.06 4.93
N ILE A 146 10.28 -34.49 3.82
CA ILE A 146 10.83 -33.24 3.27
C ILE A 146 9.80 -32.12 3.49
N GLY A 147 10.24 -31.02 4.11
CA GLY A 147 9.40 -29.83 4.28
C GLY A 147 9.25 -29.08 2.97
N VAL A 148 8.01 -28.88 2.52
CA VAL A 148 7.67 -28.19 1.27
C VAL A 148 6.88 -26.93 1.57
N GLU A 149 7.23 -25.84 0.89
CA GLU A 149 6.51 -24.56 0.98
C GLU A 149 6.01 -24.12 -0.39
N MET A 150 4.74 -23.70 -0.46
CA MET A 150 4.12 -23.28 -1.70
C MET A 150 3.36 -21.96 -1.55
N TRP A 151 3.54 -21.08 -2.54
CA TRP A 151 2.74 -19.86 -2.67
C TRP A 151 1.52 -20.13 -3.55
N PHE A 152 0.34 -19.88 -3.02
CA PHE A 152 -0.90 -19.91 -3.78
C PHE A 152 -1.48 -18.52 -3.95
N LYS A 153 -1.78 -18.15 -5.20
CA LYS A 153 -2.54 -16.96 -5.54
C LYS A 153 -4.02 -17.24 -5.31
N ILE A 154 -4.66 -16.54 -4.37
CA ILE A 154 -6.02 -16.88 -3.95
C ILE A 154 -7.04 -16.64 -5.06
N TYR A 155 -6.83 -15.62 -5.90
CA TYR A 155 -7.71 -15.31 -7.03
C TYR A 155 -7.34 -16.05 -8.32
N SER A 156 -6.36 -16.97 -8.28
CA SER A 156 -6.03 -17.76 -9.46
C SER A 156 -7.19 -18.68 -9.83
N PRO A 157 -7.58 -18.76 -11.12
CA PRO A 157 -8.58 -19.71 -11.59
C PRO A 157 -8.06 -21.16 -11.53
N SER A 158 -6.76 -21.38 -11.36
CA SER A 158 -6.18 -22.71 -11.17
C SER A 158 -6.43 -23.26 -9.77
N VAL A 159 -6.69 -22.38 -8.79
CA VAL A 159 -7.12 -22.79 -7.45
C VAL A 159 -8.65 -22.94 -7.50
N THR A 160 -9.13 -24.14 -7.24
CA THR A 160 -10.56 -24.48 -7.23
C THR A 160 -11.20 -24.03 -5.92
N GLY A 161 -10.61 -24.45 -4.80
CA GLY A 161 -11.15 -24.22 -3.46
C GLY A 161 -10.06 -24.09 -2.40
N ILE A 162 -10.37 -23.36 -1.34
CA ILE A 162 -9.50 -23.23 -0.17
C ILE A 162 -10.36 -23.48 1.07
N ASP A 163 -10.05 -24.55 1.79
CA ASP A 163 -10.77 -24.97 2.98
C ASP A 163 -9.90 -24.81 4.23
N ILE A 164 -10.51 -24.37 5.33
CA ILE A 164 -9.87 -24.37 6.65
C ILE A 164 -10.10 -25.77 7.25
N ILE A 165 -9.03 -26.55 7.39
CA ILE A 165 -9.09 -27.90 7.99
C ILE A 165 -9.10 -27.79 9.50
N TRP A 166 -8.16 -27.00 10.02
CA TRP A 166 -7.94 -26.89 11.45
C TRP A 166 -7.64 -25.44 11.80
N ARG A 167 -8.31 -24.95 12.84
CA ARG A 167 -8.09 -23.62 13.38
C ARG A 167 -7.17 -23.69 14.57
N ARG A 168 -6.25 -22.74 14.64
CA ARG A 168 -5.39 -22.61 15.80
C ARG A 168 -6.20 -22.16 17.02
N PRO A 169 -6.15 -22.87 18.16
CA PRO A 169 -6.94 -22.50 19.35
C PRO A 169 -6.62 -21.09 19.87
N LYS A 170 -5.35 -20.68 19.78
CA LYS A 170 -4.89 -19.35 20.18
C LYS A 170 -4.29 -18.61 18.99
N ARG A 171 -4.78 -17.39 18.74
CA ARG A 171 -4.27 -16.55 17.65
C ARG A 171 -2.76 -16.34 17.76
N ALA A 172 -2.10 -16.43 16.61
CA ALA A 172 -0.68 -16.11 16.49
C ALA A 172 -0.39 -14.64 16.88
N ARG A 173 0.66 -14.44 17.69
CA ARG A 173 1.13 -13.09 18.04
C ARG A 173 1.87 -12.39 16.88
N ARG A 174 2.43 -13.16 15.94
CA ARG A 174 3.20 -12.65 14.80
C ARG A 174 2.37 -12.75 13.52
N ALA A 175 2.53 -11.77 12.63
CA ALA A 175 1.89 -11.77 11.31
C ALA A 175 2.53 -12.75 10.31
N ARG A 176 3.76 -13.21 10.58
CA ARG A 176 4.50 -14.19 9.77
C ARG A 176 5.10 -15.23 10.69
N LEU A 177 4.88 -16.52 10.41
CA LEU A 177 5.36 -17.64 11.22
C LEU A 177 6.55 -18.35 10.56
N THR A 178 7.50 -17.58 10.03
CA THR A 178 8.69 -18.13 9.35
C THR A 178 9.56 -19.01 10.25
N PHE A 179 9.44 -18.86 11.58
CA PHE A 179 10.13 -19.70 12.54
C PHE A 179 9.66 -21.16 12.54
N MET A 180 8.48 -21.47 11.97
CA MET A 180 7.97 -22.85 11.82
C MET A 180 8.84 -23.72 10.91
N ARG A 181 9.83 -23.13 10.22
CA ARG A 181 10.85 -23.86 9.47
C ARG A 181 11.88 -24.56 10.37
N LYS A 182 12.00 -24.12 11.62
CA LYS A 182 12.90 -24.73 12.60
C LYS A 182 12.24 -26.01 13.14
N PRO A 183 12.98 -27.12 13.28
CA PRO A 183 12.41 -28.39 13.75
C PRO A 183 11.62 -28.30 15.06
N SER A 184 12.04 -27.42 15.98
CA SER A 184 11.36 -27.23 17.27
C SER A 184 9.96 -26.62 17.18
N HIS A 185 9.60 -26.00 16.07
CA HIS A 185 8.32 -25.32 15.87
C HIS A 185 7.56 -25.82 14.64
N ASP A 186 8.10 -26.82 13.95
CA ASP A 186 7.48 -27.36 12.75
C ASP A 186 6.25 -28.17 13.13
N MET A 187 5.15 -28.02 12.37
CA MET A 187 3.96 -28.84 12.58
C MET A 187 4.14 -30.25 12.00
N GLY A 188 5.10 -30.40 11.10
CA GLY A 188 5.35 -31.66 10.43
C GLY A 188 4.26 -32.01 9.39
N SER A 189 3.99 -33.30 9.21
CA SER A 189 2.88 -33.76 8.36
C SER A 189 1.53 -33.43 9.01
N VAL A 190 0.65 -32.81 8.21
CA VAL A 190 -0.71 -32.43 8.60
C VAL A 190 -1.77 -33.43 8.08
N ASP A 191 -1.36 -34.57 7.54
CA ASP A 191 -2.26 -35.54 6.88
C ASP A 191 -3.28 -36.14 7.84
N HIS A 192 -2.92 -36.27 9.12
CA HIS A 192 -3.81 -36.73 10.17
C HIS A 192 -4.98 -35.75 10.39
N LEU A 193 -4.73 -34.43 10.33
CA LEU A 193 -5.77 -33.40 10.43
C LEU A 193 -6.69 -33.42 9.21
N VAL A 194 -6.10 -33.57 8.01
CA VAL A 194 -6.84 -33.70 6.76
C VAL A 194 -7.77 -34.92 6.81
N SER A 195 -7.25 -36.05 7.29
CA SER A 195 -8.00 -37.31 7.41
C SER A 195 -9.16 -37.19 8.40
N ALA A 196 -8.92 -36.56 9.56
CA ALA A 196 -9.96 -36.30 10.56
C ALA A 196 -11.08 -35.40 9.99
N TRP A 197 -10.71 -34.30 9.33
CA TRP A 197 -11.67 -33.38 8.71
C TRP A 197 -12.48 -34.05 7.60
N LYS A 198 -11.83 -34.85 6.74
CA LYS A 198 -12.52 -35.65 5.71
C LYS A 198 -13.53 -36.61 6.35
N LYS A 199 -13.12 -37.34 7.39
CA LYS A 199 -13.98 -38.29 8.13
C LYS A 199 -15.20 -37.59 8.72
N GLU A 200 -15.01 -36.45 9.38
CA GLU A 200 -16.09 -35.63 9.93
C GLU A 200 -17.07 -35.18 8.85
N ARG A 201 -16.55 -34.66 7.73
CA ARG A 201 -17.36 -34.20 6.60
C ARG A 201 -18.16 -35.34 5.95
N TYR A 202 -17.57 -36.52 5.79
CA TYR A 202 -18.26 -37.70 5.27
C TYR A 202 -19.37 -38.18 6.22
N ALA A 203 -19.12 -38.20 7.54
CA ALA A 203 -20.11 -38.59 8.53
C ALA A 203 -21.31 -37.63 8.58
N LEU A 204 -21.08 -36.33 8.46
CA LEU A 204 -22.14 -35.33 8.39
C LEU A 204 -22.99 -35.49 7.12
N ARG A 205 -22.35 -35.80 5.98
CA ARG A 205 -23.03 -36.02 4.70
C ARG A 205 -23.90 -37.28 4.71
N SER A 206 -23.43 -38.38 5.31
CA SER A 206 -24.23 -39.61 5.38
C SER A 206 -25.48 -39.43 6.25
N LYS A 207 -25.36 -38.68 7.36
CA LYS A 207 -26.48 -38.39 8.26
C LYS A 207 -27.56 -37.52 7.59
N SER A 208 -27.19 -36.52 6.80
CA SER A 208 -28.17 -35.68 6.09
C SER A 208 -28.95 -36.45 5.02
N GLN A 209 -28.28 -37.34 4.28
CA GLN A 209 -28.91 -38.20 3.27
C GLN A 209 -29.91 -39.18 3.89
N GLN A 210 -29.57 -39.79 5.03
CA GLN A 210 -30.49 -40.67 5.76
C GLN A 210 -31.72 -39.92 6.29
N ALA A 211 -31.57 -38.67 6.74
CA ALA A 211 -32.69 -37.86 7.20
C ALA A 211 -33.69 -37.50 6.08
N VAL A 212 -33.20 -37.21 4.87
CA VAL A 212 -34.05 -36.95 3.70
C VAL A 212 -34.76 -38.22 3.25
N GLY A 213 -34.07 -39.35 3.18
CA GLY A 213 -34.67 -40.64 2.81
C GLY A 213 -35.77 -41.11 3.79
N LYS A 214 -35.73 -40.68 5.04
CA LYS A 214 -36.76 -40.99 6.05
C LYS A 214 -37.99 -40.08 5.96
N LYS A 215 -37.86 -38.87 5.41
CA LYS A 215 -38.99 -37.94 5.18
C LYS A 215 -39.80 -38.28 3.93
N VAL A 216 -39.19 -38.91 2.91
CA VAL A 216 -39.86 -39.30 1.66
C VAL A 216 -40.64 -40.62 1.80
N ARG A 217 -40.40 -41.39 2.86
CA ARG A 217 -41.06 -42.70 3.12
C ARG A 217 -42.23 -42.63 4.10
N LYS A 218 -42.80 -41.45 4.32
CA LYS A 218 -44.06 -41.22 5.04
C LYS A 218 -45.03 -40.53 4.09
#